data_AF-A0A9E1ZE48-F1
#
_entry.id   AF-A0A9E1ZE48-F1
#
_cell.length_a   1.000
_cell.length_b   1.000
_cell.length_c   1.000
_cell.angle_alpha   90.00
_cell.angle_beta   90.00
_cell.angle_gamma   90.00
#
_symmetry.space_group_name_H-M   'P 1'
#
loop_
_entity.id
_entity.type
_entity.pdbx_description
1 polymer ?
#
loop_
_entity_poly.entity_id
_entity_poly.type
_entity_poly.pdbx_seq_one_letter_code
_entity_poly.pdbx_strand_id
1 'polypeptide(L)'
;MSALVAFWLTSESVFAQGSKFEEARTHIEKWVQTRQLIARRDADWRVERENIGQSVGLLQREIDLLKEAIDKSEQVDSEADAEKKRITLSLEDLKKANKVVDAALWGMERQALALMTSFPDPLKDRTSNVRSRIPLKKEDLRGRSAAERMQNVVAMLNEADRFNSAITLAIEVRKDAEGKDRQVQALYLGLGHAYYADQSGSFAGVGVPGAEGWTWTVNAELGSTIRKVIDIYENERKAEFIAIPVNIQ
;
A
#
# COMPACT_ATOMS: atom_id res chain seq x y z
N MET A 1 -133.00 16.95 -31.15
CA MET A 1 -133.58 18.31 -31.04
C MET A 1 -132.40 19.27 -31.07
N SER A 2 -132.11 19.93 -32.20
CA SER A 2 -132.60 21.28 -32.60
C SER A 2 -132.04 22.37 -31.67
N ALA A 3 -131.47 23.51 -32.08
CA ALA A 3 -131.30 24.18 -33.38
C ALA A 3 -130.46 25.49 -33.19
N LEU A 4 -130.25 26.23 -34.31
CA LEU A 4 -129.96 27.69 -34.47
C LEU A 4 -128.52 28.19 -34.12
N VAL A 5 -127.66 28.69 -35.03
CA VAL A 5 -127.64 29.78 -36.05
C VAL A 5 -127.32 31.18 -35.51
N ALA A 6 -126.21 31.78 -36.03
CA ALA A 6 -125.94 33.19 -36.41
C ALA A 6 -124.48 33.62 -36.02
N PHE A 7 -123.52 33.86 -36.93
CA PHE A 7 -123.29 34.96 -37.91
C PHE A 7 -122.53 36.19 -37.34
N TRP A 8 -121.21 36.31 -37.59
CA TRP A 8 -120.54 37.41 -38.32
C TRP A 8 -119.00 37.53 -38.09
N LEU A 9 -118.32 37.85 -39.21
CA LEU A 9 -117.09 38.65 -39.43
C LEU A 9 -115.72 38.26 -38.81
N THR A 10 -114.89 37.75 -39.72
CA THR A 10 -113.45 37.93 -39.94
C THR A 10 -112.70 39.00 -39.12
N SER A 11 -111.60 38.59 -38.50
CA SER A 11 -110.31 39.30 -38.47
C SER A 11 -109.37 38.56 -37.52
N GLU A 12 -108.52 37.65 -38.01
CA GLU A 12 -107.23 37.29 -37.36
C GLU A 12 -106.36 36.35 -38.23
N SER A 13 -106.01 36.81 -39.44
CA SER A 13 -105.08 36.08 -40.33
C SER A 13 -103.60 36.43 -40.07
N VAL A 14 -103.22 36.86 -38.86
CA VAL A 14 -101.86 37.34 -38.55
C VAL A 14 -101.11 36.45 -37.53
N PHE A 15 -101.78 35.61 -36.74
CA PHE A 15 -101.13 34.81 -35.68
C PHE A 15 -100.49 33.48 -36.15
N ALA A 16 -100.87 32.93 -37.30
CA ALA A 16 -100.35 31.65 -37.78
C ALA A 16 -98.96 31.73 -38.46
N GLN A 17 -98.48 32.92 -38.83
CA GLN A 17 -97.12 33.09 -39.36
C GLN A 17 -96.06 33.32 -38.27
N GLY A 18 -96.45 33.79 -37.07
CA GLY A 18 -95.53 34.00 -35.95
C GLY A 18 -94.99 32.71 -35.32
N SER A 19 -95.78 31.63 -35.26
CA SER A 19 -95.38 30.37 -34.63
C SER A 19 -94.37 29.56 -35.46
N LYS A 20 -94.56 29.48 -36.79
CA LYS A 20 -93.60 28.85 -37.71
C LYS A 20 -92.28 29.59 -37.77
N PHE A 21 -92.32 30.91 -37.59
CA PHE A 21 -91.12 31.76 -37.53
C PHE A 21 -90.32 31.53 -36.24
N GLU A 22 -90.99 31.42 -35.09
CA GLU A 22 -90.34 31.08 -33.82
C GLU A 22 -89.77 29.65 -33.80
N GLU A 23 -90.44 28.67 -34.40
CA GLU A 23 -89.92 27.30 -34.54
C GLU A 23 -88.68 27.26 -35.46
N ALA A 24 -88.71 27.97 -36.60
CA ALA A 24 -87.52 28.15 -37.46
C ALA A 24 -86.37 28.86 -36.73
N ARG A 25 -86.68 29.88 -35.93
CA ARG A 25 -85.69 30.62 -35.11
C ARG A 25 -85.03 29.72 -34.07
N THR A 26 -85.78 28.87 -33.37
CA THR A 26 -85.22 27.92 -32.39
C THR A 26 -84.38 26.82 -33.04
N HIS A 27 -84.74 26.36 -34.25
CA HIS A 27 -83.89 25.44 -35.02
C HIS A 27 -82.59 26.10 -35.49
N ILE A 28 -82.65 27.35 -35.94
CA ILE A 28 -81.46 28.14 -36.29
C ILE A 28 -80.59 28.36 -35.04
N GLU A 29 -81.18 28.68 -33.90
CA GLU A 29 -80.45 28.85 -32.64
C GLU A 29 -79.75 27.56 -32.21
N LYS A 30 -80.44 26.41 -32.22
CA LYS A 30 -79.84 25.10 -31.94
C LYS A 30 -78.74 24.72 -32.94
N TRP A 31 -78.92 25.07 -34.21
CA TRP A 31 -77.90 24.84 -35.24
C TRP A 31 -76.66 25.71 -35.01
N VAL A 32 -76.84 27.00 -34.68
CA VAL A 32 -75.74 27.91 -34.32
C VAL A 32 -75.02 27.41 -33.06
N GLN A 33 -75.75 27.02 -32.02
CA GLN A 33 -75.19 26.44 -30.79
C GLN A 33 -74.40 25.16 -31.08
N THR A 34 -74.94 24.26 -31.90
CA THR A 34 -74.25 23.03 -32.31
C THR A 34 -72.99 23.35 -33.13
N ARG A 35 -73.06 24.32 -34.05
CA ARG A 35 -71.92 24.76 -34.86
C ARG A 35 -70.83 25.40 -34.00
N GLN A 36 -71.21 26.19 -32.99
CA GLN A 36 -70.30 26.76 -32.00
C GLN A 36 -69.66 25.67 -31.13
N LEU A 37 -70.43 24.66 -30.70
CA LEU A 37 -69.92 23.54 -29.90
C LEU A 37 -68.93 22.68 -30.69
N ILE A 38 -69.23 22.40 -31.97
CA ILE A 38 -68.31 21.71 -32.88
C ILE A 38 -67.03 22.52 -33.04
N ALA A 39 -67.14 23.82 -33.35
CA ALA A 39 -65.97 24.69 -33.53
C ALA A 39 -65.10 24.76 -32.26
N ARG A 40 -65.71 24.80 -31.07
CA ARG A 40 -65.00 24.77 -29.79
C ARG A 40 -64.30 23.43 -29.56
N ARG A 41 -64.99 22.31 -29.80
CA ARG A 41 -64.41 20.97 -29.66
C ARG A 41 -63.26 20.72 -30.64
N ASP A 42 -63.36 21.21 -31.86
CA ASP A 42 -62.29 21.12 -32.87
C ASP A 42 -61.07 21.95 -32.47
N ALA A 43 -61.29 23.12 -31.86
CA ALA A 43 -60.22 23.95 -31.31
C ALA A 43 -59.55 23.27 -30.10
N ASP A 44 -60.34 22.79 -29.13
CA ASP A 44 -59.85 22.09 -27.94
C ASP A 44 -59.06 20.83 -28.32
N TRP A 45 -59.59 20.04 -29.27
CA TRP A 45 -58.92 18.83 -29.75
C TRP A 45 -57.60 19.12 -30.46
N ARG A 46 -57.51 20.22 -31.20
CA ARG A 46 -56.26 20.64 -31.85
C ARG A 46 -55.19 20.98 -30.82
N VAL A 47 -55.56 21.74 -29.80
CA VAL A 47 -54.65 22.11 -28.69
C VAL A 47 -54.23 20.86 -27.93
N GLU A 48 -55.16 19.98 -27.60
CA GLU A 48 -54.84 18.73 -26.88
C GLU A 48 -53.92 17.83 -27.69
N ARG A 49 -54.18 17.67 -28.99
CA ARG A 49 -53.31 16.91 -29.90
C ARG A 49 -51.90 17.50 -29.95
N GLU A 50 -51.78 18.82 -30.00
CA GLU A 50 -50.48 19.50 -29.98
C GLU A 50 -49.76 19.28 -28.64
N ASN A 51 -50.45 19.45 -27.51
CA ASN A 51 -49.90 19.22 -26.18
C ASN A 51 -49.43 17.77 -25.98
N ILE A 52 -50.23 16.79 -26.44
CA ILE A 52 -49.87 15.37 -26.42
C ILE A 52 -48.65 15.14 -27.33
N GLY A 53 -48.63 15.71 -28.53
CA GLY A 53 -47.48 15.61 -29.45
C GLY A 53 -46.20 16.17 -28.85
N GLN A 54 -46.27 17.32 -28.19
CA GLN A 54 -45.15 17.94 -27.47
C GLN A 54 -44.70 17.07 -26.30
N SER A 55 -45.64 16.52 -25.52
CA SER A 55 -45.35 15.61 -24.40
C SER A 55 -44.68 14.32 -24.89
N VAL A 56 -45.19 13.71 -25.97
CA VAL A 56 -44.58 12.52 -26.58
C VAL A 56 -43.17 12.82 -27.07
N GLY A 57 -42.96 13.97 -27.72
CA GLY A 57 -41.62 14.38 -28.17
C GLY A 57 -40.65 14.69 -27.02
N LEU A 58 -41.14 15.19 -25.88
CA LEU A 58 -40.34 15.35 -24.67
C LEU A 58 -39.96 13.99 -24.07
N LEU A 59 -40.94 13.10 -23.87
CA LEU A 59 -40.73 11.77 -23.30
C LEU A 59 -39.81 10.92 -24.18
N GLN A 60 -39.91 11.03 -25.51
CA GLN A 60 -39.00 10.31 -26.41
C GLN A 60 -37.54 10.76 -26.22
N ARG A 61 -37.31 12.09 -26.11
CA ARG A 61 -35.96 12.62 -25.83
C ARG A 61 -35.45 12.17 -24.47
N GLU A 62 -36.33 12.13 -23.46
CA GLU A 62 -35.97 11.63 -22.13
C GLU A 62 -35.60 10.14 -22.15
N ILE A 63 -36.36 9.32 -22.88
CA ILE A 63 -36.04 7.90 -23.09
C ILE A 63 -34.67 7.73 -23.75
N ASP A 64 -34.38 8.51 -24.79
CA ASP A 64 -33.12 8.39 -25.52
C ASP A 64 -31.92 8.82 -24.64
N LEU A 65 -32.09 9.89 -23.84
CA LEU A 65 -31.07 10.31 -22.86
C LEU A 65 -30.84 9.27 -21.76
N LEU A 66 -31.92 8.65 -21.25
CA LEU A 66 -31.81 7.60 -20.23
C LEU A 66 -31.13 6.34 -20.78
N LYS A 67 -31.41 5.96 -22.03
CA LYS A 67 -30.70 4.85 -22.69
C LYS A 67 -29.21 5.11 -22.83
N GLU A 68 -28.83 6.31 -23.29
CA GLU A 68 -27.42 6.69 -23.39
C GLU A 68 -26.73 6.67 -22.01
N ALA A 69 -27.43 7.12 -20.96
CA ALA A 69 -26.92 7.08 -19.59
C ALA A 69 -26.73 5.64 -19.08
N ILE A 70 -27.66 4.73 -19.39
CA ILE A 70 -27.57 3.30 -19.05
C ILE A 70 -26.38 2.66 -19.78
N ASP A 71 -26.26 2.86 -21.10
CA ASP A 71 -25.17 2.28 -21.89
C ASP A 71 -23.79 2.75 -21.38
N LYS A 72 -23.67 4.03 -21.04
CA LYS A 72 -22.45 4.58 -20.42
C LYS A 72 -22.16 3.96 -19.05
N SER A 73 -23.19 3.74 -18.23
CA SER A 73 -23.03 3.09 -16.93
C SER A 73 -22.54 1.64 -17.07
N GLU A 74 -23.14 0.86 -17.97
CA GLU A 74 -22.75 -0.53 -18.23
C GLU A 74 -21.30 -0.65 -18.74
N GLN A 75 -20.87 0.29 -19.60
CA GLN A 75 -19.48 0.35 -20.06
C GLN A 75 -18.51 0.60 -18.90
N VAL A 76 -18.79 1.61 -18.05
CA VAL A 76 -17.96 1.93 -16.89
C VAL A 76 -17.91 0.75 -15.91
N ASP A 77 -19.03 0.08 -15.65
CA ASP A 77 -19.07 -1.10 -14.80
C ASP A 77 -18.20 -2.25 -15.36
N SER A 78 -18.26 -2.47 -16.68
CA SER A 78 -17.46 -3.50 -17.34
C SER A 78 -15.95 -3.20 -17.29
N GLU A 79 -15.56 -1.94 -17.47
CA GLU A 79 -14.15 -1.50 -17.35
C GLU A 79 -13.66 -1.61 -15.90
N ALA A 80 -14.50 -1.24 -14.93
CA ALA A 80 -14.20 -1.36 -13.50
C ALA A 80 -14.00 -2.83 -13.08
N ASP A 81 -14.83 -3.75 -13.58
CA ASP A 81 -14.68 -5.18 -13.33
C ASP A 81 -13.39 -5.75 -13.95
N ALA A 82 -13.06 -5.33 -15.17
CA ALA A 82 -11.80 -5.69 -15.82
C ALA A 82 -10.58 -5.18 -15.02
N GLU A 83 -10.64 -3.94 -14.55
CA GLU A 83 -9.58 -3.33 -13.73
C GLU A 83 -9.43 -4.04 -12.38
N LYS A 84 -10.54 -4.32 -11.69
CA LYS A 84 -10.54 -5.08 -10.43
C LYS A 84 -9.91 -6.47 -10.60
N LYS A 85 -10.22 -7.16 -11.71
CA LYS A 85 -9.60 -8.45 -12.03
C LYS A 85 -8.10 -8.30 -12.23
N ARG A 86 -7.65 -7.28 -12.98
CA ARG A 86 -6.23 -6.99 -13.20
C ARG A 86 -5.48 -6.70 -11.89
N ILE A 87 -6.04 -5.84 -11.04
CA ILE A 87 -5.47 -5.53 -9.72
C ILE A 87 -5.39 -6.78 -8.85
N THR A 88 -6.42 -7.63 -8.87
CA THR A 88 -6.44 -8.86 -8.08
C THR A 88 -5.32 -9.82 -8.50
N LEU A 89 -5.14 -10.03 -9.80
CA LEU A 89 -4.04 -10.85 -10.34
C LEU A 89 -2.67 -10.28 -9.97
N SER A 90 -2.48 -8.96 -10.15
CA SER A 90 -1.26 -8.27 -9.76
C SER A 90 -0.96 -8.42 -8.26
N LEU A 91 -2.00 -8.30 -7.42
CA LEU A 91 -1.90 -8.47 -5.97
C LEU A 91 -1.51 -9.91 -5.60
N GLU A 92 -2.06 -10.92 -6.28
CA GLU A 92 -1.66 -12.32 -6.08
C GLU A 92 -0.19 -12.57 -6.45
N ASP A 93 0.27 -12.01 -7.57
CA ASP A 93 1.65 -12.16 -8.02
C ASP A 93 2.63 -11.43 -7.09
N LEU A 94 2.29 -10.21 -6.64
CA LEU A 94 3.05 -9.49 -5.62
C LEU A 94 3.12 -10.26 -4.31
N LYS A 95 2.02 -10.91 -3.87
CA LYS A 95 2.03 -11.77 -2.67
C LYS A 95 2.95 -12.98 -2.85
N LYS A 96 2.97 -13.61 -4.03
CA LYS A 96 3.88 -14.73 -4.30
C LYS A 96 5.34 -14.27 -4.28
N ALA A 97 5.65 -13.16 -4.95
CA ALA A 97 7.00 -12.58 -4.95
C ALA A 97 7.45 -12.22 -3.53
N ASN A 98 6.59 -11.59 -2.73
CA ASN A 98 6.92 -11.23 -1.35
C ASN A 98 7.22 -12.45 -0.47
N LYS A 99 6.50 -13.57 -0.65
CA LYS A 99 6.80 -14.82 0.07
C LYS A 99 8.19 -15.37 -0.25
N VAL A 100 8.63 -15.27 -1.51
CA VAL A 100 9.99 -15.69 -1.92
C VAL A 100 11.04 -14.84 -1.23
N VAL A 101 10.85 -13.51 -1.25
CA VAL A 101 11.74 -12.56 -0.57
C VAL A 101 11.79 -12.82 0.94
N ASP A 102 10.64 -13.03 1.57
CA ASP A 102 10.55 -13.31 3.01
C ASP A 102 11.30 -14.59 3.40
N ALA A 103 11.19 -15.64 2.58
CA ALA A 103 11.89 -16.90 2.80
C ALA A 103 13.41 -16.77 2.61
N ALA A 104 13.86 -16.05 1.57
CA ALA A 104 15.27 -15.78 1.35
C ALA A 104 15.87 -14.95 2.49
N LEU A 105 15.17 -13.89 2.90
CA LEU A 105 15.57 -13.02 3.99
C LEU A 105 15.64 -13.76 5.33
N TRP A 106 14.70 -14.67 5.58
CA TRP A 106 14.76 -15.55 6.74
C TRP A 106 16.04 -16.40 6.77
N GLY A 107 16.43 -16.96 5.63
CA GLY A 107 17.69 -17.70 5.48
C GLY A 107 18.92 -16.82 5.76
N MET A 108 18.94 -15.61 5.18
CA MET A 108 20.01 -14.63 5.39
C MET A 108 20.14 -14.23 6.86
N GLU A 109 19.03 -14.02 7.58
CA GLU A 109 19.05 -13.71 9.01
C GLU A 109 19.64 -14.86 9.85
N ARG A 110 19.44 -16.12 9.46
CA ARG A 110 20.08 -17.27 10.17
C ARG A 110 21.58 -17.31 9.93
N GLN A 111 22.00 -17.10 8.68
CA GLN A 111 23.42 -17.02 8.33
C GLN A 111 24.10 -15.85 9.04
N ALA A 112 23.43 -14.69 9.08
CA ALA A 112 23.87 -13.52 9.82
C ALA A 112 24.10 -13.84 11.31
N LEU A 113 23.12 -14.44 11.99
CA LEU A 113 23.27 -14.81 13.40
C LEU A 113 24.36 -15.87 13.63
N ALA A 114 24.52 -16.82 12.71
CA ALA A 114 25.59 -17.81 12.80
C ALA A 114 26.97 -17.15 12.71
N LEU A 115 27.16 -16.20 11.79
CA LEU A 115 28.39 -15.41 11.67
C LEU A 115 28.66 -14.55 12.91
N MET A 116 27.62 -13.97 13.51
CA MET A 116 27.77 -13.15 14.72
C MET A 116 28.31 -13.95 15.92
N THR A 117 28.20 -15.28 15.92
CA THR A 117 28.78 -16.13 16.97
C THR A 117 30.31 -16.11 16.94
N SER A 118 30.91 -16.11 15.74
CA SER A 118 32.36 -16.09 15.55
C SER A 118 32.97 -14.69 15.63
N PHE A 119 32.17 -13.65 15.86
CA PHE A 119 32.69 -12.29 16.01
C PHE A 119 33.54 -12.14 17.28
N PRO A 120 34.62 -11.33 17.22
CA PRO A 120 35.37 -10.97 18.41
C PRO A 120 34.52 -10.11 19.33
N ASP A 121 34.84 -10.10 20.63
CA ASP A 121 34.03 -9.44 21.65
C ASP A 121 33.79 -7.94 21.36
N PRO A 122 34.80 -7.15 20.93
CA PRO A 122 34.58 -5.76 20.56
C PRO A 122 33.57 -5.57 19.42
N LEU A 123 33.48 -6.52 18.49
CA LEU A 123 32.51 -6.47 17.39
C LEU A 123 31.12 -6.94 17.84
N LYS A 124 31.04 -7.92 18.74
CA LYS A 124 29.77 -8.37 19.36
C LYS A 124 29.10 -7.22 20.10
N ASP A 125 29.88 -6.42 20.83
CA ASP A 125 29.36 -5.29 21.59
C ASP A 125 28.80 -4.20 20.65
N ARG A 126 29.55 -3.86 19.59
CA ARG A 126 29.09 -2.87 18.59
C ARG A 126 27.85 -3.32 17.82
N THR A 127 27.75 -4.61 17.53
CA THR A 127 26.63 -5.18 16.77
C THR A 127 25.46 -5.63 17.65
N SER A 128 25.53 -5.45 18.97
CA SER A 128 24.51 -5.89 19.94
C SER A 128 23.11 -5.34 19.65
N ASN A 129 23.00 -4.07 19.26
CA ASN A 129 21.73 -3.43 18.89
C ASN A 129 21.16 -4.04 17.60
N VAL A 130 22.01 -4.27 16.59
CA VAL A 130 21.56 -4.91 15.35
C VAL A 130 21.13 -6.35 15.61
N ARG A 131 21.87 -7.08 16.46
CA ARG A 131 21.55 -8.45 16.86
C ARG A 131 20.17 -8.56 17.50
N SER A 132 19.84 -7.66 18.43
CA SER A 132 18.54 -7.66 19.13
C SER A 132 17.37 -7.34 18.20
N ARG A 133 17.64 -6.64 17.09
CA ARG A 133 16.68 -6.35 16.03
C ARG A 133 16.49 -7.48 15.02
N ILE A 134 17.32 -8.52 15.01
CA ILE A 134 17.11 -9.68 14.14
C ILE A 134 16.09 -10.62 14.81
N PRO A 135 14.96 -10.93 14.15
CA PRO A 135 13.95 -11.87 14.66
C PRO A 135 14.57 -13.23 15.01
N LEU A 136 14.21 -13.85 16.14
CA LEU A 136 14.73 -15.19 16.48
C LEU A 136 13.77 -16.28 16.06
N LYS A 137 12.47 -16.00 16.10
CA LYS A 137 11.40 -16.91 15.71
C LYS A 137 10.49 -16.28 14.66
N LYS A 138 9.66 -17.08 13.99
CA LYS A 138 8.77 -16.59 12.93
C LYS A 138 7.67 -15.68 13.47
N GLU A 139 7.33 -15.81 14.75
CA GLU A 139 6.33 -14.98 15.42
C GLU A 139 6.80 -13.53 15.57
N ASP A 140 8.11 -13.31 15.69
CA ASP A 140 8.75 -12.00 15.83
C ASP A 140 8.74 -11.19 14.52
N LEU A 141 8.36 -11.82 13.40
CA LEU A 141 8.22 -11.16 12.10
C LEU A 141 7.02 -10.22 12.04
N ARG A 142 6.06 -10.37 12.97
CA ARG A 142 4.84 -9.55 12.98
C ARG A 142 5.19 -8.07 13.14
N GLY A 143 4.69 -7.26 12.22
CA GLY A 143 4.89 -5.81 12.23
C GLY A 143 6.27 -5.34 11.73
N ARG A 144 7.09 -6.24 11.18
CA ARG A 144 8.39 -5.89 10.58
C ARG A 144 8.34 -6.09 9.07
N SER A 145 8.66 -5.05 8.32
CA SER A 145 8.75 -5.13 6.87
C SER A 145 10.00 -5.90 6.43
N ALA A 146 9.96 -6.48 5.22
CA ALA A 146 11.13 -7.10 4.62
C ALA A 146 12.28 -6.09 4.44
N ALA A 147 11.96 -4.83 4.16
CA ALA A 147 12.95 -3.76 4.02
C ALA A 147 13.72 -3.49 5.32
N GLU A 148 13.02 -3.31 6.45
CA GLU A 148 13.65 -3.09 7.76
C GLU A 148 14.54 -4.27 8.18
N ARG A 149 14.06 -5.49 7.93
CA ARG A 149 14.82 -6.72 8.21
C ARG A 149 16.10 -6.81 7.36
N MET A 150 16.00 -6.50 6.06
CA MET A 150 17.15 -6.45 5.17
C MET A 150 18.17 -5.39 5.62
N GLN A 151 17.70 -4.22 6.06
CA GLN A 151 18.57 -3.18 6.59
C GLN A 151 19.38 -3.66 7.81
N ASN A 152 18.79 -4.47 8.70
CA ASN A 152 19.53 -5.04 9.83
C ASN A 152 20.65 -5.97 9.36
N VAL A 153 20.39 -6.84 8.37
CA VAL A 153 21.41 -7.73 7.80
C VAL A 153 22.55 -6.93 7.17
N VAL A 154 22.21 -5.92 6.36
CA VAL A 154 23.21 -5.04 5.72
C VAL A 154 24.00 -4.24 6.75
N ALA A 155 23.35 -3.70 7.77
CA ALA A 155 24.02 -2.96 8.84
C ALA A 155 25.03 -3.84 9.60
N MET A 156 24.67 -5.09 9.87
CA MET A 156 25.59 -6.06 10.47
C MET A 156 26.79 -6.33 9.56
N LEU A 157 26.56 -6.61 8.27
CA LEU A 157 27.63 -6.89 7.32
C LEU A 157 28.57 -5.70 7.15
N ASN A 158 28.03 -4.48 7.12
CA ASN A 158 28.83 -3.26 7.04
C ASN A 158 29.73 -3.08 8.26
N GLU A 159 29.24 -3.35 9.48
CA GLU A 159 30.07 -3.26 10.68
C GLU A 159 31.14 -4.36 10.70
N ALA A 160 30.81 -5.57 10.22
CA ALA A 160 31.78 -6.66 10.08
C ALA A 160 32.88 -6.33 9.06
N ASP A 161 32.51 -5.77 7.90
CA ASP A 161 33.46 -5.33 6.87
C ASP A 161 34.37 -4.21 7.37
N ARG A 162 33.79 -3.23 8.08
CA ARG A 162 34.53 -2.11 8.66
C ARG A 162 35.52 -2.57 9.72
N PHE A 163 35.13 -3.54 10.55
CA PHE A 163 36.02 -4.17 11.51
C PHE A 163 37.13 -4.97 10.80
N ASN A 164 36.78 -5.72 9.75
CA ASN A 164 37.73 -6.53 9.00
C ASN A 164 38.79 -5.68 8.25
N SER A 165 38.39 -4.49 7.80
CA SER A 165 39.25 -3.57 7.05
C SER A 165 40.17 -2.72 7.94
N ALA A 166 40.06 -2.83 9.26
CA ALA A 166 40.80 -2.01 10.20
C ALA A 166 41.57 -2.85 11.23
N ILE A 167 42.64 -2.27 11.76
CA ILE A 167 43.30 -2.78 12.96
C ILE A 167 42.57 -2.18 14.16
N THR A 168 42.08 -3.02 15.07
CA THR A 168 41.34 -2.56 16.25
C THR A 168 42.07 -2.93 17.52
N LEU A 169 42.37 -1.94 18.37
CA LEU A 169 42.90 -2.15 19.71
C LEU A 169 41.75 -2.11 20.73
N ALA A 170 41.66 -3.12 21.57
CA ALA A 170 40.70 -3.20 22.67
C ALA A 170 41.39 -3.55 23.98
N ILE A 171 40.88 -3.03 25.09
CA ILE A 171 41.33 -3.40 26.43
C ILE A 171 40.38 -4.49 26.93
N GLU A 172 40.95 -5.64 27.29
CA GLU A 172 40.19 -6.80 27.73
C GLU A 172 40.78 -7.35 29.04
N VAL A 173 39.95 -8.04 29.82
CA VAL A 173 40.41 -8.76 31.00
C VAL A 173 40.44 -10.24 30.67
N ARG A 174 41.60 -10.88 30.82
CA ARG A 174 41.80 -12.30 30.55
C ARG A 174 42.37 -13.01 31.75
N LYS A 175 41.95 -14.26 31.93
CA LYS A 175 42.47 -15.12 32.99
C LYS A 175 43.80 -15.72 32.56
N ASP A 176 44.78 -15.65 33.45
CA ASP A 176 46.05 -16.37 33.26
C ASP A 176 45.90 -17.87 33.58
N ALA A 177 47.00 -18.61 33.44
CA ALA A 177 47.05 -20.05 33.75
C ALA A 177 46.76 -20.37 35.24
N GLU A 178 46.84 -19.38 36.13
CA GLU A 178 46.53 -19.48 37.55
C GLU A 178 45.09 -19.01 37.87
N GLY A 179 44.33 -18.60 36.84
CA GLY A 179 42.96 -18.12 36.97
C GLY A 179 42.83 -16.67 37.48
N LYS A 180 43.94 -15.91 37.55
CA LYS A 180 43.92 -14.50 37.95
C LYS A 180 43.53 -13.62 36.76
N ASP A 181 42.72 -12.61 37.05
CA ASP A 181 42.31 -11.61 36.07
C ASP A 181 43.48 -10.67 35.76
N ARG A 182 43.92 -10.66 34.50
CA ARG A 182 44.96 -9.77 33.96
C ARG A 182 44.33 -8.86 32.92
N GLN A 183 44.52 -7.55 33.08
CA GLN A 183 44.19 -6.60 32.02
C GLN A 183 45.21 -6.71 30.90
N VAL A 184 44.72 -6.94 29.68
CA VAL A 184 45.53 -7.07 28.48
C VAL A 184 45.01 -6.11 27.41
N GLN A 185 45.91 -5.73 26.50
CA GLN A 185 45.54 -5.04 25.28
C GLN A 185 45.52 -6.05 24.14
N ALA A 186 44.36 -6.21 23.51
CA ALA A 186 44.11 -7.09 22.38
C ALA A 186 44.07 -6.28 21.08
N LEU A 187 44.99 -6.58 20.17
CA LEU A 187 45.10 -6.03 18.83
C LEU A 187 44.48 -7.02 17.83
N TYR A 188 43.36 -6.64 17.24
CA TYR A 188 42.66 -7.39 16.21
C TYR A 188 43.13 -6.96 14.82
N LEU A 189 43.60 -7.90 14.01
CA LEU A 189 43.88 -7.74 12.60
C LEU A 189 42.66 -8.24 11.81
N GLY A 190 41.67 -7.37 11.67
CA GLY A 190 40.39 -7.73 11.09
C GLY A 190 39.72 -8.90 11.81
N LEU A 191 39.08 -9.80 11.05
CA LEU A 191 38.37 -10.97 11.58
C LEU A 191 39.21 -12.25 11.58
N GLY A 192 40.45 -12.19 11.09
CA GLY A 192 41.28 -13.38 10.86
C GLY A 192 42.19 -13.75 12.01
N HIS A 193 42.83 -12.75 12.65
CA HIS A 193 43.83 -12.97 13.69
C HIS A 193 43.79 -11.85 14.73
N ALA A 194 44.18 -12.17 15.96
CA ALA A 194 44.37 -11.20 17.01
C ALA A 194 45.59 -11.55 17.86
N TYR A 195 46.17 -10.56 18.50
CA TYR A 195 47.29 -10.71 19.41
C TYR A 195 46.96 -9.96 20.69
N TYR A 196 47.37 -10.49 21.84
CA TYR A 196 47.25 -9.74 23.09
C TYR A 196 48.56 -9.73 23.84
N ALA A 197 48.77 -8.68 24.62
CA ALA A 197 49.86 -8.57 25.58
C ALA A 197 49.42 -7.75 26.80
N ASP A 198 49.95 -8.08 27.97
CA ASP A 198 49.89 -7.22 29.16
C ASP A 198 50.89 -6.05 29.06
N GLN A 199 50.81 -5.09 29.98
CA GLN A 199 51.71 -3.93 29.99
C GLN A 199 53.20 -4.32 30.11
N SER A 200 53.52 -5.42 30.82
CA SER A 200 54.90 -5.88 30.99
C SER A 200 55.41 -6.77 29.86
N GLY A 201 54.55 -7.20 28.92
CA GLY A 201 54.87 -8.18 27.90
C GLY A 201 55.11 -9.60 28.44
N SER A 202 54.79 -9.85 29.72
CA SER A 202 54.96 -11.15 30.38
C SER A 202 53.84 -12.14 30.09
N PHE A 203 52.64 -11.61 29.78
CA PHE A 203 51.47 -12.40 29.46
C PHE A 203 50.96 -11.99 28.09
N ALA A 204 51.17 -12.87 27.11
CA ALA A 204 50.82 -12.63 25.73
C ALA A 204 50.34 -13.90 25.04
N GLY A 205 49.71 -13.72 23.89
CA GLY A 205 49.20 -14.84 23.10
C GLY A 205 48.54 -14.41 21.80
N VAL A 206 48.02 -15.42 21.11
CA VAL A 206 47.39 -15.29 19.79
C VAL A 206 45.94 -15.74 19.88
N GLY A 207 45.06 -15.00 19.21
CA GLY A 207 43.65 -15.31 19.04
C GLY A 207 43.34 -15.63 17.58
N VAL A 208 42.57 -16.70 17.37
CA VAL A 208 42.03 -17.06 16.06
C VAL A 208 40.53 -17.31 16.16
N PRO A 209 39.75 -16.99 15.11
CA PRO A 209 38.33 -17.29 15.09
C PRO A 209 38.11 -18.81 15.10
N GLY A 210 37.25 -19.29 16.01
CA GLY A 210 36.79 -20.67 16.08
C GLY A 210 35.28 -20.78 15.90
N ALA A 211 34.77 -22.02 15.87
CA ALA A 211 33.36 -22.30 15.59
C ALA A 211 32.37 -21.71 16.63
N GLU A 212 32.77 -21.64 17.90
CA GLU A 212 31.95 -21.11 19.00
C GLU A 212 32.43 -19.72 19.50
N GLY A 213 33.41 -19.13 18.82
CA GLY A 213 34.05 -17.89 19.24
C GLY A 213 35.56 -17.96 19.11
N TRP A 214 36.23 -16.92 19.58
CA TRP A 214 37.67 -16.81 19.44
C TRP A 214 38.40 -17.74 20.39
N THR A 215 39.31 -18.53 19.84
CA THR A 215 40.20 -19.42 20.61
C THR A 215 41.52 -18.72 20.84
N TRP A 216 41.96 -18.73 22.09
CA TRP A 216 43.15 -18.00 22.53
C TRP A 216 44.21 -18.96 23.02
N THR A 217 45.41 -18.82 22.49
CA THR A 217 46.57 -19.64 22.88
C THR A 217 47.62 -18.74 23.50
N VAL A 218 48.03 -19.06 24.73
CA VAL A 218 49.08 -18.33 25.44
C VAL A 218 50.41 -18.60 24.75
N ASN A 219 51.13 -17.53 24.42
CA ASN A 219 52.50 -17.58 23.92
C ASN A 219 53.28 -16.37 24.45
N ALA A 220 53.94 -16.56 25.59
CA ALA A 220 54.68 -15.51 26.27
C ALA A 220 55.92 -15.03 25.49
N GLU A 221 56.49 -15.86 24.61
CA GLU A 221 57.68 -15.50 23.81
C GLU A 221 57.39 -14.33 22.86
N LEU A 222 56.14 -14.21 22.40
CA LEU A 222 55.69 -13.14 21.51
C LEU A 222 55.40 -11.83 22.25
N GLY A 223 55.40 -11.80 23.58
CA GLY A 223 54.92 -10.65 24.36
C GLY A 223 55.71 -9.37 24.11
N SER A 224 57.04 -9.45 24.05
CA SER A 224 57.88 -8.28 23.74
C SER A 224 57.65 -7.72 22.33
N THR A 225 57.39 -8.61 21.36
CA THR A 225 57.11 -8.25 19.96
C THR A 225 55.74 -7.61 19.84
N ILE A 226 54.70 -8.20 20.44
CA ILE A 226 53.32 -7.68 20.43
C ILE A 226 53.26 -6.32 21.13
N ARG A 227 53.96 -6.14 22.26
CA ARG A 227 54.03 -4.85 22.96
C ARG A 227 54.61 -3.75 22.07
N LYS A 228 55.68 -4.02 21.33
CA LYS A 228 56.23 -3.05 20.37
C LYS A 228 55.23 -2.66 19.29
N VAL A 229 54.42 -3.60 18.81
CA VAL A 229 53.38 -3.33 17.80
C VAL A 229 52.30 -2.42 18.39
N ILE A 230 51.88 -2.67 19.62
CA ILE A 230 50.91 -1.83 20.33
C ILE A 230 51.47 -0.42 20.55
N ASP A 231 52.73 -0.28 21.00
CA ASP A 231 53.39 1.02 21.17
C ASP A 231 53.46 1.82 19.86
N ILE A 232 53.73 1.15 18.74
CA ILE A 232 53.75 1.78 17.41
C ILE A 232 52.34 2.23 17.01
N TYR A 233 51.33 1.38 17.25
CA TYR A 233 49.93 1.70 16.97
C TYR A 233 49.43 2.90 17.78
N GLU A 234 49.85 3.01 19.05
CA GLU A 234 49.55 4.14 19.94
C GLU A 234 50.41 5.40 19.64
N ASN A 235 51.27 5.37 18.61
CA ASN A 235 52.23 6.42 18.23
C ASN A 235 53.26 6.76 19.32
N GLU A 236 53.52 5.86 20.26
CA GLU A 236 54.54 6.02 21.29
C GLU A 236 55.96 5.76 20.76
N ARG A 237 56.07 5.12 19.59
CA ARG A 237 57.33 4.85 18.88
C ARG A 237 57.24 5.18 17.40
N LYS A 238 58.40 5.29 16.74
CA LYS A 238 58.49 5.46 15.28
C LYS A 238 58.02 4.18 14.57
N ALA A 239 57.39 4.34 13.42
CA ALA A 239 56.95 3.22 12.58
C ALA A 239 58.14 2.32 12.19
N GLU A 240 58.00 1.02 12.44
CA GLU A 240 58.97 -0.02 12.15
C GLU A 240 58.25 -1.27 11.64
N PHE A 241 58.89 -2.04 10.76
CA PHE A 241 58.36 -3.32 10.30
C PHE A 241 58.65 -4.42 11.34
N ILE A 242 57.58 -4.98 11.92
CA ILE A 242 57.67 -6.06 12.90
C ILE A 242 57.11 -7.35 12.28
N ALA A 243 57.90 -8.43 12.29
CA ALA A 243 57.45 -9.75 11.84
C ALA A 243 56.66 -10.43 12.96
N ILE A 244 55.38 -10.74 12.70
CA ILE A 244 54.50 -11.47 13.61
C ILE A 244 54.05 -12.76 12.91
N PRO A 245 54.09 -13.93 13.57
CA PRO A 245 53.67 -15.18 12.96
C PRO A 245 52.15 -15.19 12.74
N VAL A 246 51.74 -15.32 11.48
CA VAL A 246 50.34 -15.55 11.08
C VAL A 246 50.24 -17.00 10.62
N ASN A 247 49.29 -17.76 11.18
CA ASN A 247 49.04 -19.13 10.76
C ASN A 247 47.72 -19.15 9.97
N ILE A 248 47.81 -19.20 8.65
CA ILE A 248 46.64 -19.27 7.77
C ILE A 248 46.20 -20.72 7.72
N GLN A 249 45.02 -21.02 8.28
CA GLN A 249 44.36 -22.31 8.16
C GLN A 249 43.48 -22.36 6.90
#